data_AF-A0A3B9G321-F1
#
_entry.id   AF-A0A3B9G321-F1
#
_cell.length_a   1.000
_cell.length_b   1.000
_cell.length_c   1.000
_cell.angle_alpha   90.00
_cell.angle_beta   90.00
_cell.angle_gamma   90.00
#
_symmetry.space_group_name_H-M   'P 1'
#
loop_
_entity.id
_entity.type
_entity.pdbx_description
1 polymer ?
#
loop_
_entity_poly.entity_id
_entity_poly.type
_entity_poly.pdbx_seq_one_letter_code
_entity_poly.pdbx_strand_id
1 'polypeptide(L)'
;MNNKKTIICSEYQKERIYHALSAGNQAVSLVGTELLSPGALLHSDAEEDKYASMMLFARRLKDISGSLSVYRDMVKFPAFISEILSFARECALFGITEKMLPRDTESEEELALILAEALKLPLEEQFVFRNYDKLVRKAIDKKSEFSILFETDIFRRRFLDTVMSAAGCTASIGTAIPAETEHLRYALSTRQEIEAAAQEICRNEKPCNIILTDRKAQLPVLEQVFERYGIPFCPIEEQAYPQAVLIYISLAEFAVQKDAESLIQIMRTDGFSKKAGSELIPFAQRILTDISIDTGMYELIRQPDFQNEADKTRNLYNMFADYLDSVQNEIDILLSAEDPASALRYAYTLLQKHPRMNDSAQLKAGTAIRTILSQTLAYVHNEEDADLVLSMISNVRAASGTLTTDFCTITDLTHPVDAKEVTYILGCSARSYPGIPVRKGLFDEIYTAKISAFPSLEERHESYMKQLSWIRSSGRTLIWSYATNDYQGRNIEPAFEITNRLGST
;
A
#
# COMPACT_ATOMS: atom_id res chain seq x y z
N MET A 1 29.81 21.95 18.19
CA MET A 1 28.47 21.32 18.17
C MET A 1 28.14 21.08 16.71
N ASN A 2 28.14 19.83 16.24
CA ASN A 2 27.69 19.50 14.88
C ASN A 2 26.20 19.83 14.81
N ASN A 3 25.83 20.78 13.95
CA ASN A 3 24.44 21.15 13.74
C ASN A 3 23.78 20.01 12.96
N LYS A 4 22.98 19.17 13.64
CA LYS A 4 22.28 18.05 13.00
C LYS A 4 21.16 18.62 12.12
N LYS A 5 21.27 18.47 10.80
CA LYS A 5 20.28 18.98 9.85
C LYS A 5 19.14 17.96 9.72
N THR A 6 17.90 18.36 10.02
CA THR A 6 16.73 17.48 9.88
C THR A 6 15.95 17.88 8.64
N ILE A 7 15.64 16.92 7.78
CA ILE A 7 14.84 17.13 6.56
C ILE A 7 13.60 16.25 6.66
N ILE A 8 12.44 16.86 6.47
CA ILE A 8 11.16 16.18 6.42
C ILE A 8 10.82 15.87 4.96
N CYS A 9 10.70 14.60 4.62
CA CYS A 9 10.45 14.13 3.27
C CYS A 9 9.66 12.81 3.27
N SER A 10 8.96 12.52 2.18
CA SER A 10 8.28 11.23 2.00
C SER A 10 9.30 10.10 1.84
N GLU A 11 8.94 8.86 2.21
CA GLU A 11 9.85 7.71 2.16
C GLU A 11 10.47 7.50 0.76
N TYR A 12 9.66 7.62 -0.30
CA TYR A 12 10.12 7.47 -1.69
C TYR A 12 11.14 8.54 -2.13
N GLN A 13 11.22 9.68 -1.43
CA GLN A 13 12.16 10.76 -1.75
C GLN A 13 13.53 10.58 -1.10
N LYS A 14 13.64 9.72 -0.06
CA LYS A 14 14.86 9.62 0.77
C LYS A 14 16.10 9.28 -0.05
N GLU A 15 16.02 8.27 -0.90
CA GLU A 15 17.14 7.83 -1.74
C GLU A 15 17.61 8.96 -2.67
N ARG A 16 16.68 9.64 -3.35
CA ARG A 16 16.97 10.77 -4.23
C ARG A 16 17.61 11.94 -3.47
N ILE A 17 17.09 12.27 -2.29
CA ILE A 17 17.64 13.34 -1.44
C ILE A 17 19.06 12.98 -0.99
N TYR A 18 19.31 11.73 -0.58
CA TYR A 18 20.66 11.28 -0.24
C TYR A 18 21.62 11.38 -1.43
N HIS A 19 21.19 10.96 -2.62
CA HIS A 19 21.98 11.11 -3.84
C HIS A 19 22.31 12.58 -4.14
N ALA A 20 21.30 13.47 -4.11
CA ALA A 20 21.50 14.88 -4.35
C ALA A 20 22.46 15.53 -3.35
N LEU A 21 22.35 15.18 -2.05
CA LEU A 21 23.26 15.66 -1.01
C LEU A 21 24.69 15.14 -1.19
N SER A 22 24.86 13.92 -1.71
CA SER A 22 26.18 13.33 -1.97
C SER A 22 26.87 13.88 -3.22
N ALA A 23 26.10 14.27 -4.26
CA ALA A 23 26.62 14.74 -5.54
C ALA A 23 27.02 16.22 -5.54
N GLY A 24 26.36 17.06 -4.73
CA GLY A 24 26.90 18.40 -4.44
C GLY A 24 28.20 18.28 -3.64
N ASN A 25 29.13 19.24 -3.74
CA ASN A 25 30.39 19.32 -2.95
C ASN A 25 30.20 19.42 -1.41
N GLN A 26 29.13 18.83 -0.87
CA GLN A 26 28.78 18.67 0.53
C GLN A 26 29.03 17.22 1.03
N ALA A 27 30.03 16.51 0.51
CA ALA A 27 30.38 15.17 1.02
C ALA A 27 30.67 15.14 2.55
N VAL A 28 30.97 16.30 3.15
CA VAL A 28 31.13 16.49 4.61
C VAL A 28 29.79 16.62 5.35
N SER A 29 28.66 16.92 4.68
CA SER A 29 27.34 17.20 5.30
C SER A 29 26.43 15.98 5.52
N LEU A 30 26.77 14.81 4.95
CA LEU A 30 26.05 13.56 5.26
C LEU A 30 26.20 13.20 6.75
N VAL A 31 27.35 13.53 7.35
CA VAL A 31 27.60 13.34 8.78
C VAL A 31 26.79 14.35 9.58
N GLY A 32 25.58 13.93 9.99
CA GLY A 32 24.66 14.74 10.80
C GLY A 32 23.38 15.17 10.08
N THR A 33 23.07 14.64 8.89
CA THR A 33 21.76 14.85 8.26
C THR A 33 20.81 13.69 8.59
N GLU A 34 19.60 14.02 9.04
CA GLU A 34 18.54 13.06 9.39
C GLU A 34 17.32 13.29 8.50
N LEU A 35 16.93 12.26 7.72
CA LEU A 35 15.72 12.28 6.91
C LEU A 35 14.57 11.63 7.70
N LEU A 36 13.54 12.41 8.03
CA LEU A 36 12.36 11.95 8.74
C LEU A 36 11.13 12.03 7.84
N SER A 37 10.19 11.10 8.01
CA SER A 37 8.88 11.21 7.40
C SER A 37 8.00 12.22 8.16
N PRO A 38 6.97 12.78 7.52
CA PRO A 38 5.99 13.63 8.21
C PRO A 38 5.39 12.96 9.46
N GLY A 39 5.11 11.66 9.39
CA GLY A 39 4.59 10.89 10.54
C GLY A 39 5.55 10.85 11.73
N ALA A 40 6.86 10.89 11.53
CA ALA A 40 7.84 10.89 12.62
C ALA A 40 7.81 12.17 13.46
N LEU A 41 7.24 13.27 12.94
CA LEU A 41 7.00 14.49 13.73
C LEU A 41 5.80 14.38 14.66
N LEU A 42 4.83 13.54 14.28
CA LEU A 42 3.61 13.27 15.04
C LEU A 42 3.75 12.06 15.97
N HIS A 43 4.85 11.32 15.87
CA HIS A 43 5.07 10.13 16.69
C HIS A 43 5.02 10.50 18.17
N SER A 44 4.15 9.80 18.88
CA SER A 44 4.02 9.93 20.31
C SER A 44 4.98 8.98 21.03
N ASP A 45 5.31 9.30 22.29
CA ASP A 45 5.99 8.36 23.17
C ASP A 45 5.00 7.30 23.73
N ALA A 46 3.78 7.22 23.18
CA ALA A 46 2.77 6.26 23.62
C ALA A 46 3.07 4.89 23.00
N GLU A 47 3.31 3.90 23.85
CA GLU A 47 3.43 2.51 23.43
C GLU A 47 2.03 1.95 23.17
N GLU A 48 1.56 2.05 21.93
CA GLU A 48 0.41 1.26 21.47
C GLU A 48 0.91 0.02 20.71
N ASP A 49 0.54 -1.17 21.20
CA ASP A 49 0.62 -2.39 20.41
C ASP A 49 -0.55 -2.45 19.41
N LYS A 50 -0.41 -1.73 18.30
CA LYS A 50 -1.46 -1.56 17.27
C LYS A 50 -2.13 -2.89 16.86
N TYR A 51 -1.35 -3.95 16.69
CA TYR A 51 -1.89 -5.25 16.28
C TYR A 51 -2.61 -5.96 17.45
N ALA A 52 -2.12 -5.80 18.68
CA ALA A 52 -2.83 -6.27 19.88
C ALA A 52 -4.16 -5.54 20.07
N SER A 53 -4.21 -4.22 19.86
CA SER A 53 -5.45 -3.44 19.88
C SER A 53 -6.50 -3.99 18.90
N MET A 54 -6.07 -4.44 17.71
CA MET A 54 -6.97 -5.05 16.73
C MET A 54 -7.52 -6.40 17.20
N MET A 55 -6.69 -7.25 17.82
CA MET A 55 -7.13 -8.52 18.41
C MET A 55 -8.10 -8.30 19.59
N LEU A 56 -7.77 -7.35 20.47
CA LEU A 56 -8.63 -6.96 21.59
C LEU A 56 -9.98 -6.41 21.11
N PHE A 57 -9.96 -5.62 20.04
CA PHE A 57 -11.18 -5.07 19.45
C PHE A 57 -12.08 -6.17 18.87
N ALA A 58 -11.50 -7.10 18.10
CA ALA A 58 -12.23 -8.24 17.53
C ALA A 58 -12.96 -9.04 18.61
N ARG A 59 -12.28 -9.27 19.75
CA ARG A 59 -12.89 -9.95 20.91
C ARG A 59 -14.05 -9.17 21.51
N ARG A 60 -13.89 -7.86 21.73
CA ARG A 60 -14.98 -6.99 22.23
C ARG A 60 -16.18 -7.00 21.29
N LEU A 61 -15.96 -6.99 19.98
CA LEU A 61 -17.04 -7.08 18.99
C LEU A 61 -17.79 -8.41 19.10
N LYS A 62 -17.07 -9.53 19.30
CA LYS A 62 -17.68 -10.85 19.51
C LYS A 62 -18.56 -10.85 20.77
N ASP A 63 -18.12 -10.21 21.84
CA ASP A 63 -18.87 -10.09 23.10
C ASP A 63 -20.19 -9.30 22.94
N ILE A 64 -20.21 -8.26 22.09
CA ILE A 64 -21.42 -7.46 21.84
C ILE A 64 -22.27 -7.97 20.67
N SER A 65 -21.79 -8.94 19.90
CA SER A 65 -22.43 -9.42 18.66
C SER A 65 -23.89 -9.84 18.84
N GLY A 66 -24.24 -10.41 20.00
CA GLY A 66 -25.60 -10.82 20.33
C GLY A 66 -26.60 -9.67 20.45
N SER A 67 -26.11 -8.45 20.75
CA SER A 67 -26.94 -7.23 20.82
C SER A 67 -27.12 -6.52 19.48
N LEU A 68 -26.40 -6.94 18.44
CA LEU A 68 -26.49 -6.37 17.10
C LEU A 68 -27.56 -7.12 16.28
N SER A 69 -28.40 -6.41 15.55
CA SER A 69 -29.33 -6.92 14.53
C SER A 69 -28.79 -6.72 13.12
N VAL A 70 -28.15 -5.58 12.83
CA VAL A 70 -27.68 -5.19 11.48
C VAL A 70 -26.29 -5.77 11.18
N TYR A 71 -25.31 -5.55 12.06
CA TYR A 71 -23.90 -5.92 11.79
C TYR A 71 -23.45 -7.21 12.46
N ARG A 72 -24.37 -7.98 13.05
CA ARG A 72 -24.06 -9.24 13.76
C ARG A 72 -23.15 -10.17 12.97
N ASP A 73 -23.52 -10.44 11.71
CA ASP A 73 -22.79 -11.37 10.85
C ASP A 73 -21.49 -10.78 10.30
N MET A 74 -21.29 -9.46 10.44
CA MET A 74 -20.11 -8.76 9.94
C MET A 74 -18.92 -8.81 10.90
N VAL A 75 -19.18 -9.05 12.20
CA VAL A 75 -18.17 -9.06 13.27
C VAL A 75 -17.02 -10.06 13.04
N LYS A 76 -17.27 -11.13 12.27
CA LYS A 76 -16.26 -12.15 11.94
C LYS A 76 -15.30 -11.74 10.82
N PHE A 77 -15.59 -10.69 10.06
CA PHE A 77 -14.78 -10.34 8.89
C PHE A 77 -13.66 -9.36 9.26
N PRO A 78 -12.39 -9.69 8.98
CA PRO A 78 -11.26 -8.80 9.25
C PRO A 78 -11.36 -7.41 8.61
N ALA A 79 -11.92 -7.34 7.39
CA ALA A 79 -12.13 -6.08 6.69
C ALA A 79 -13.07 -5.13 7.46
N PHE A 80 -14.16 -5.66 8.03
CA PHE A 80 -15.09 -4.90 8.86
C PHE A 80 -14.40 -4.36 10.12
N ILE A 81 -13.69 -5.23 10.84
CA ILE A 81 -12.93 -4.87 12.05
C ILE A 81 -11.91 -3.76 11.73
N SER A 82 -11.18 -3.91 10.63
CA SER A 82 -10.18 -2.93 10.18
C SER A 82 -10.80 -1.59 9.79
N GLU A 83 -11.94 -1.58 9.10
CA GLU A 83 -12.63 -0.35 8.69
C GLU A 83 -13.13 0.43 9.91
N ILE A 84 -13.77 -0.24 10.87
CA ILE A 84 -14.20 0.37 12.13
C ILE A 84 -13.02 0.93 12.90
N LEU A 85 -11.96 0.15 13.10
CA LEU A 85 -10.81 0.59 13.90
C LEU A 85 -10.06 1.73 13.22
N SER A 86 -9.94 1.72 11.89
CA SER A 86 -9.38 2.83 11.12
C SER A 86 -10.18 4.11 11.33
N PHE A 87 -11.52 4.04 11.25
CA PHE A 87 -12.35 5.21 11.49
C PHE A 87 -12.35 5.66 12.96
N ALA A 88 -12.28 4.74 13.92
CA ALA A 88 -12.14 5.08 15.34
C ALA A 88 -10.84 5.86 15.63
N ARG A 89 -9.74 5.50 14.95
CA ARG A 89 -8.47 6.24 14.99
C ARG A 89 -8.62 7.65 14.42
N GLU A 90 -9.28 7.81 13.28
CA GLU A 90 -9.61 9.13 12.73
C GLU A 90 -10.46 9.95 13.72
N CYS A 91 -11.52 9.35 14.28
CA CYS A 91 -12.33 9.98 15.32
C CYS A 91 -11.50 10.45 16.51
N ALA A 92 -10.57 9.61 16.98
CA ALA A 92 -9.67 9.96 18.07
C ALA A 92 -8.76 11.15 17.73
N LEU A 93 -8.25 11.26 16.50
CA LEU A 93 -7.46 12.42 16.05
C LEU A 93 -8.24 13.74 16.10
N PHE A 94 -9.55 13.69 15.83
CA PHE A 94 -10.42 14.88 15.87
C PHE A 94 -11.13 15.08 17.21
N GLY A 95 -10.84 14.25 18.22
CA GLY A 95 -11.52 14.31 19.52
C GLY A 95 -13.01 13.99 19.46
N ILE A 96 -13.45 13.24 18.44
CA ILE A 96 -14.84 12.80 18.28
C ILE A 96 -15.13 11.73 19.34
N THR A 97 -16.21 11.94 20.09
CA THR A 97 -16.68 11.01 21.13
C THR A 97 -17.95 10.31 20.69
N GLU A 98 -18.33 9.24 21.40
CA GLU A 98 -19.58 8.50 21.16
C GLU A 98 -20.83 9.40 21.05
N LYS A 99 -20.86 10.50 21.80
CA LYS A 99 -22.00 11.44 21.83
C LYS A 99 -22.15 12.27 20.55
N MET A 100 -21.13 12.27 19.70
CA MET A 100 -21.05 13.05 18.47
C MET A 100 -21.31 12.18 17.24
N LEU A 101 -21.52 10.88 17.42
CA LEU A 101 -21.76 9.94 16.34
C LEU A 101 -23.25 9.97 15.91
N PRO A 102 -23.54 9.79 14.61
CA PRO A 102 -24.91 9.68 14.10
C PRO A 102 -25.66 8.50 14.71
N ARG A 103 -26.97 8.65 14.91
CA ARG A 103 -27.87 7.69 15.56
C ARG A 103 -29.30 7.72 14.98
N ASP A 104 -29.47 8.23 13.76
CA ASP A 104 -30.79 8.48 13.17
C ASP A 104 -31.47 7.18 12.68
N THR A 105 -30.67 6.15 12.40
CA THR A 105 -31.14 4.85 11.90
C THR A 105 -30.64 3.72 12.80
N GLU A 106 -31.27 2.55 12.73
CA GLU A 106 -30.82 1.35 13.46
C GLU A 106 -29.36 0.99 13.12
N SER A 107 -28.96 1.11 11.85
CA SER A 107 -27.58 0.92 11.42
C SER A 107 -26.62 1.95 12.01
N GLU A 108 -27.03 3.21 12.12
CA GLU A 108 -26.20 4.25 12.73
C GLU A 108 -26.05 4.06 14.24
N GLU A 109 -27.13 3.65 14.92
CA GLU A 109 -27.12 3.34 16.35
C GLU A 109 -26.15 2.19 16.66
N GLU A 110 -26.17 1.12 15.86
CA GLU A 110 -25.19 0.02 16.01
C GLU A 110 -23.75 0.46 15.71
N LEU A 111 -23.53 1.25 14.66
CA LEU A 111 -22.20 1.79 14.36
C LEU A 111 -21.68 2.65 15.51
N ALA A 112 -22.54 3.45 16.13
CA ALA A 112 -22.18 4.28 17.28
C ALA A 112 -21.76 3.42 18.49
N LEU A 113 -22.50 2.33 18.78
CA LEU A 113 -22.15 1.37 19.83
C LEU A 113 -20.80 0.66 19.54
N ILE A 114 -20.62 0.20 18.31
CA ILE A 114 -19.41 -0.47 17.84
C ILE A 114 -18.19 0.47 17.95
N LEU A 115 -18.31 1.72 17.47
CA LEU A 115 -17.26 2.73 17.55
C LEU A 115 -16.96 3.12 19.00
N ALA A 116 -17.97 3.16 19.87
CA ALA A 116 -17.75 3.42 21.30
C ALA A 116 -16.84 2.35 21.93
N GLU A 117 -17.00 1.07 21.57
CA GLU A 117 -16.09 0.00 22.03
C GLU A 117 -14.67 0.14 21.48
N ALA A 118 -14.53 0.56 20.21
CA ALA A 118 -13.23 0.84 19.59
C ALA A 118 -12.52 2.03 20.28
N LEU A 119 -13.24 3.11 20.57
CA LEU A 119 -12.72 4.30 21.22
C LEU A 119 -12.36 4.08 22.71
N LYS A 120 -12.79 2.98 23.33
CA LYS A 120 -12.32 2.58 24.68
C LYS A 120 -10.93 1.95 24.65
N LEU A 121 -10.36 1.65 23.48
CA LEU A 121 -8.99 1.13 23.37
C LEU A 121 -7.97 2.27 23.58
N PRO A 122 -6.76 1.95 24.05
CA PRO A 122 -5.69 2.93 24.23
C PRO A 122 -5.04 3.31 22.88
N LEU A 123 -5.82 3.92 21.99
CA LEU A 123 -5.36 4.31 20.65
C LEU A 123 -4.32 5.44 20.74
N GLU A 124 -3.21 5.32 20.00
CA GLU A 124 -2.16 6.34 19.91
C GLU A 124 -2.74 7.72 19.56
N GLU A 125 -3.73 7.74 18.67
CA GLU A 125 -4.38 8.94 18.17
C GLU A 125 -5.07 9.76 19.27
N GLN A 126 -5.55 9.11 20.34
CA GLN A 126 -6.09 9.82 21.51
C GLN A 126 -4.99 10.58 22.26
N PHE A 127 -3.79 9.99 22.34
CA PHE A 127 -2.65 10.67 22.92
C PHE A 127 -2.21 11.83 22.03
N VAL A 128 -2.15 11.64 20.71
CA VAL A 128 -1.81 12.68 19.73
C VAL A 128 -2.74 13.87 19.87
N PHE A 129 -4.06 13.65 19.91
CA PHE A 129 -5.05 14.71 20.10
C PHE A 129 -4.83 15.48 21.41
N ARG A 130 -4.68 14.77 22.54
CA ARG A 130 -4.47 15.39 23.86
C ARG A 130 -3.17 16.19 23.97
N ASN A 131 -2.15 15.83 23.18
CA ASN A 131 -0.82 16.42 23.23
C ASN A 131 -0.49 17.27 21.99
N TYR A 132 -1.48 17.62 21.17
CA TYR A 132 -1.28 18.28 19.88
C TYR A 132 -0.38 19.52 19.97
N ASP A 133 -0.70 20.45 20.87
CA ASP A 133 0.08 21.69 21.04
C ASP A 133 1.54 21.43 21.45
N LYS A 134 1.77 20.40 22.27
CA LYS A 134 3.12 19.99 22.68
C LYS A 134 3.90 19.41 21.51
N LEU A 135 3.25 18.59 20.67
CA LEU A 135 3.85 18.01 19.47
C LEU A 135 4.19 19.10 18.44
N VAL A 136 3.29 20.07 18.22
CA VAL A 136 3.53 21.22 17.33
C VAL A 136 4.76 22.01 17.80
N ARG A 137 4.85 22.35 19.10
CA ARG A 137 6.02 23.06 19.65
C ARG A 137 7.31 22.26 19.46
N LYS A 138 7.30 20.97 19.78
CA LYS A 138 8.44 20.05 19.60
C LYS A 138 8.89 20.00 18.12
N ALA A 139 7.95 20.01 17.18
CA ALA A 139 8.25 19.99 15.75
C ALA A 139 8.83 21.32 15.25
N ILE A 140 8.33 22.46 15.74
CA ILE A 140 8.87 23.80 15.44
C ILE A 140 10.30 23.93 15.98
N ASP A 141 10.55 23.49 17.22
CA ASP A 141 11.87 23.58 17.87
C ASP A 141 12.96 22.77 17.16
N LYS A 142 12.59 21.71 16.41
CA LYS A 142 13.52 20.93 15.58
C LYS A 142 14.13 21.75 14.43
N LYS A 143 13.50 22.86 14.02
CA LYS A 143 13.95 23.72 12.89
C LYS A 143 14.26 22.92 11.62
N SER A 144 13.34 22.01 11.27
CA SER A 144 13.52 21.12 10.12
C SER A 144 13.35 21.84 8.79
N GLU A 145 14.06 21.38 7.77
CA GLU A 145 13.77 21.73 6.37
C GLU A 145 12.71 20.78 5.81
N PHE A 146 11.90 21.23 4.87
CA PHE A 146 10.82 20.44 4.28
C PHE A 146 11.06 20.28 2.77
N SER A 147 11.02 19.06 2.26
CA SER A 147 10.91 18.80 0.83
C SER A 147 9.49 19.14 0.33
N ILE A 148 9.28 19.06 -0.98
CA ILE A 148 7.92 19.13 -1.54
C ILE A 148 7.15 17.88 -1.09
N LEU A 149 6.08 18.10 -0.33
CA LEU A 149 5.29 17.05 0.30
C LEU A 149 3.84 17.08 -0.18
N PHE A 150 3.24 15.91 -0.23
CA PHE A 150 1.80 15.72 -0.39
C PHE A 150 1.34 14.78 0.72
N GLU A 151 0.38 15.21 1.52
CA GLU A 151 -0.17 14.47 2.66
C GLU A 151 -1.66 14.28 2.44
N THR A 152 -2.08 13.01 2.31
CA THR A 152 -3.48 12.63 2.07
C THR A 152 -4.31 12.67 3.34
N ASP A 153 -3.68 12.49 4.51
CA ASP A 153 -4.35 12.59 5.79
C ASP A 153 -4.53 14.07 6.17
N ILE A 154 -5.79 14.52 6.26
CA ILE A 154 -6.12 15.92 6.53
C ILE A 154 -5.66 16.38 7.92
N PHE A 155 -5.64 15.51 8.93
CA PHE A 155 -5.13 15.86 10.26
C PHE A 155 -3.63 16.13 10.21
N ARG A 156 -2.86 15.22 9.60
CA ARG A 156 -1.42 15.38 9.39
C ARG A 156 -1.13 16.61 8.54
N ARG A 157 -1.95 16.87 7.52
CA ARG A 157 -1.81 18.07 6.68
C ARG A 157 -1.98 19.36 7.49
N ARG A 158 -3.03 19.45 8.31
CA ARG A 158 -3.25 20.60 9.22
C ARG A 158 -2.07 20.79 10.18
N PHE A 159 -1.54 19.69 10.71
CA PHE A 159 -0.35 19.71 11.57
C PHE A 159 0.87 20.28 10.83
N LEU A 160 1.18 19.78 9.63
CA LEU A 160 2.30 20.27 8.82
C LEU A 160 2.14 21.74 8.45
N ASP A 161 0.95 22.15 8.00
CA ASP A 161 0.66 23.55 7.67
C ASP A 161 0.90 24.48 8.88
N THR A 162 0.52 24.03 10.09
CA THR A 162 0.77 24.77 11.33
C THR A 162 2.26 24.90 11.62
N VAL A 163 3.01 23.79 11.53
CA VAL A 163 4.46 23.77 11.78
C VAL A 163 5.21 24.63 10.76
N MET A 164 4.90 24.48 9.46
CA MET A 164 5.55 25.23 8.38
C MET A 164 5.30 26.73 8.50
N SER A 165 4.07 27.13 8.84
CA SER A 165 3.70 28.54 9.00
C SER A 165 4.39 29.19 10.21
N ALA A 166 4.49 28.47 11.33
CA ALA A 166 5.05 28.99 12.58
C ALA A 166 6.58 29.02 12.60
N ALA A 167 7.24 28.04 11.98
CA ALA A 167 8.70 27.94 11.98
C ALA A 167 9.37 28.89 10.97
N GLY A 168 8.59 29.63 10.17
CA GLY A 168 9.13 30.44 9.06
C GLY A 168 9.94 29.61 8.08
N CYS A 169 9.67 28.30 8.00
CA CYS A 169 10.45 27.34 7.25
C CYS A 169 10.47 27.73 5.78
N THR A 170 11.65 28.00 5.26
CA THR A 170 11.87 28.10 3.81
C THR A 170 11.63 26.73 3.19
N ALA A 171 10.60 26.64 2.36
CA ALA A 171 10.28 25.42 1.63
C ALA A 171 11.40 25.03 0.64
N SER A 172 11.51 23.72 0.46
CA SER A 172 12.10 22.98 -0.67
C SER A 172 13.58 22.67 -0.62
N ILE A 173 13.90 21.46 -0.14
CA ILE A 173 14.85 20.62 -0.86
C ILE A 173 14.11 20.00 -2.04
N GLY A 174 14.57 20.34 -3.24
CA GLY A 174 13.95 20.02 -4.53
C GLY A 174 13.93 21.25 -5.42
N THR A 175 14.22 21.09 -6.72
CA THR A 175 14.14 22.19 -7.68
C THR A 175 12.66 22.43 -8.00
N ALA A 176 12.08 23.49 -7.46
CA ALA A 176 10.79 24.01 -7.93
C ALA A 176 11.09 25.05 -9.01
N ILE A 177 10.52 24.88 -10.20
CA ILE A 177 10.67 25.85 -11.29
C ILE A 177 9.27 26.31 -11.70
N PRO A 178 8.91 27.59 -11.54
CA PRO A 178 7.64 28.10 -12.02
C PRO A 178 7.49 27.81 -13.51
N ALA A 179 6.32 27.30 -13.90
CA ALA A 179 6.01 27.09 -15.31
C ALA A 179 6.06 28.41 -16.09
N GLU A 180 6.82 28.42 -17.18
CA GLU A 180 6.90 29.53 -18.13
C GLU A 180 5.81 29.39 -19.20
N THR A 181 5.45 28.15 -19.56
CA THR A 181 4.46 27.85 -20.60
C THR A 181 3.58 26.67 -20.19
N GLU A 182 2.26 26.80 -20.39
CA GLU A 182 1.29 25.71 -20.21
C GLU A 182 0.53 25.46 -21.51
N HIS A 183 0.32 24.19 -21.85
CA HIS A 183 -0.44 23.76 -23.03
C HIS A 183 -1.54 22.78 -22.64
N LEU A 184 -2.72 22.92 -23.24
CA LEU A 184 -3.79 21.92 -23.19
C LEU A 184 -3.86 21.20 -24.53
N ARG A 185 -3.79 19.87 -24.50
CA ARG A 185 -3.89 19.00 -25.68
C ARG A 185 -4.94 17.91 -25.46
N TYR A 186 -5.35 17.27 -26.55
CA TYR A 186 -6.27 16.13 -26.50
C TYR A 186 -5.83 15.07 -27.50
N ALA A 187 -6.21 13.82 -27.24
CA ALA A 187 -6.01 12.69 -28.13
C ALA A 187 -7.29 11.83 -28.18
N LEU A 188 -7.44 10.97 -29.19
CA LEU A 188 -8.67 10.19 -29.32
C LEU A 188 -8.81 9.11 -28.24
N SER A 189 -7.71 8.58 -27.73
CA SER A 189 -7.70 7.55 -26.70
C SER A 189 -6.49 7.69 -25.78
N THR A 190 -6.55 7.04 -24.60
CA THR A 190 -5.44 7.02 -23.63
C THR A 190 -4.15 6.50 -24.24
N ARG A 191 -4.22 5.50 -25.12
CA ARG A 191 -3.03 5.00 -25.82
C ARG A 191 -2.42 6.05 -26.75
N GLN A 192 -3.25 6.75 -27.53
CA GLN A 192 -2.76 7.80 -28.43
C GLN A 192 -2.22 9.01 -27.66
N GLU A 193 -2.82 9.34 -26.53
CA GLU A 193 -2.32 10.37 -25.61
C GLU A 193 -0.88 10.06 -25.16
N ILE A 194 -0.67 8.84 -24.65
CA ILE A 194 0.64 8.35 -24.21
C ILE A 194 1.63 8.25 -25.38
N GLU A 195 1.20 7.74 -26.55
CA GLU A 195 2.06 7.67 -27.74
C GLU A 195 2.46 9.05 -28.26
N ALA A 196 1.59 10.06 -28.19
CA ALA A 196 1.91 11.44 -28.56
C ALA A 196 2.97 12.04 -27.62
N ALA A 197 2.83 11.82 -26.30
CA ALA A 197 3.85 12.22 -25.33
C ALA A 197 5.19 11.52 -25.61
N ALA A 198 5.18 10.21 -25.87
CA ALA A 198 6.38 9.45 -26.22
C ALA A 198 7.08 10.00 -27.47
N GLN A 199 6.33 10.31 -28.53
CA GLN A 199 6.87 10.90 -29.77
C GLN A 199 7.50 12.27 -29.52
N GLU A 200 6.89 13.11 -28.69
CA GLU A 200 7.43 14.42 -28.35
C GLU A 200 8.69 14.32 -27.48
N ILE A 201 8.74 13.37 -26.54
CA ILE A 201 9.93 13.06 -25.73
C ILE A 201 11.08 12.64 -26.64
N CYS A 202 10.83 11.73 -27.59
CA CYS A 202 11.85 11.29 -28.56
C CYS A 202 12.32 12.42 -29.47
N ARG A 203 11.43 13.36 -29.83
CA ARG A 203 11.81 14.52 -30.67
C ARG A 203 12.63 15.55 -29.91
N ASN A 204 12.31 15.78 -28.64
CA ASN A 204 12.93 16.83 -27.84
C ASN A 204 14.19 16.35 -27.11
N GLU A 205 14.30 15.05 -26.81
CA GLU A 205 15.41 14.39 -26.11
C GLU A 205 15.81 15.07 -24.77
N LYS A 206 14.81 15.62 -24.08
CA LYS A 206 14.99 16.34 -22.82
C LYS A 206 14.49 15.51 -21.63
N PRO A 207 15.18 15.55 -20.49
CA PRO A 207 14.67 14.97 -19.26
C PRO A 207 13.29 15.54 -18.90
N CYS A 208 12.37 14.69 -18.49
CA CYS A 208 10.97 15.05 -18.28
C CYS A 208 10.33 14.33 -17.09
N ASN A 209 9.21 14.87 -16.65
CA ASN A 209 8.31 14.22 -15.70
C ASN A 209 7.04 13.78 -16.43
N ILE A 210 6.48 12.63 -16.05
CA ILE A 210 5.13 12.20 -16.43
C ILE A 210 4.30 12.10 -15.15
N ILE A 211 3.19 12.83 -15.08
CA ILE A 211 2.21 12.75 -13.99
C ILE A 211 0.98 12.03 -14.52
N LEU A 212 0.68 10.86 -13.96
CA LEU A 212 -0.51 10.07 -14.27
C LEU A 212 -1.63 10.41 -13.30
N THR A 213 -2.76 10.88 -13.83
CA THR A 213 -3.96 11.19 -13.02
C THR A 213 -4.75 9.94 -12.64
N ASP A 214 -4.67 8.87 -13.43
CA ASP A 214 -5.15 7.52 -13.11
C ASP A 214 -4.01 6.53 -13.33
N ARG A 215 -3.07 6.52 -12.37
CA ARG A 215 -1.88 5.67 -12.43
C ARG A 215 -2.19 4.20 -12.66
N LYS A 216 -3.25 3.66 -12.04
CA LYS A 216 -3.61 2.24 -12.15
C LYS A 216 -4.01 1.86 -13.56
N ALA A 217 -4.76 2.72 -14.25
CA ALA A 217 -5.18 2.47 -15.63
C ALA A 217 -4.07 2.80 -16.65
N GLN A 218 -3.27 3.84 -16.38
CA GLN A 218 -2.36 4.41 -17.37
C GLN A 218 -0.96 3.79 -17.34
N LEU A 219 -0.43 3.42 -16.18
CA LEU A 219 0.96 2.96 -16.05
C LEU A 219 1.28 1.74 -16.93
N PRO A 220 0.46 0.66 -16.97
CA PRO A 220 0.76 -0.50 -17.81
C PRO A 220 0.79 -0.17 -19.31
N VAL A 221 -0.04 0.77 -19.75
CA VAL A 221 -0.07 1.23 -21.16
C VAL A 221 1.17 2.08 -21.45
N LEU A 222 1.56 2.93 -20.51
CA LEU A 222 2.75 3.76 -20.61
C LEU A 222 4.02 2.91 -20.71
N GLU A 223 4.18 1.91 -19.85
CA GLU A 223 5.33 1.00 -19.85
C GLU A 223 5.48 0.33 -21.23
N GLN A 224 4.40 -0.26 -21.76
CA GLN A 224 4.41 -0.88 -23.09
C GLN A 224 4.79 0.08 -24.21
N VAL A 225 4.30 1.33 -24.15
CA VAL A 225 4.62 2.34 -25.16
C VAL A 225 6.09 2.77 -25.00
N PHE A 226 6.54 3.10 -23.80
CA PHE A 226 7.89 3.61 -23.58
C PHE A 226 8.96 2.55 -23.89
N GLU A 227 8.71 1.28 -23.55
CA GLU A 227 9.55 0.16 -23.96
C GLU A 227 9.66 0.06 -25.50
N ARG A 228 8.53 0.18 -26.20
CA ARG A 228 8.50 0.16 -27.67
C ARG A 228 9.27 1.32 -28.30
N TYR A 229 9.21 2.52 -27.70
CA TYR A 229 9.93 3.70 -28.16
C TYR A 229 11.37 3.78 -27.62
N GLY A 230 11.79 2.85 -26.76
CA GLY A 230 13.13 2.84 -26.16
C GLY A 230 13.38 4.00 -25.19
N ILE A 231 12.33 4.56 -24.59
CA ILE A 231 12.44 5.68 -23.65
C ILE A 231 12.86 5.12 -22.28
N PRO A 232 13.98 5.54 -21.68
CA PRO A 232 14.35 5.12 -20.33
C PRO A 232 13.49 5.85 -19.31
N PHE A 233 12.76 5.11 -18.47
CA PHE A 233 11.89 5.67 -17.43
C PHE A 233 12.07 5.00 -16.07
N CYS A 234 11.70 5.74 -15.02
CA CYS A 234 11.67 5.27 -13.64
C CYS A 234 10.33 5.66 -13.00
N PRO A 235 9.42 4.71 -12.73
CA PRO A 235 8.22 4.99 -11.96
C PRO A 235 8.54 5.16 -10.48
N ILE A 236 7.87 6.10 -9.80
CA ILE A 236 7.94 6.24 -8.35
C ILE A 236 7.12 5.13 -7.72
N GLU A 237 7.74 3.99 -7.50
CA GLU A 237 7.13 2.90 -6.75
C GLU A 237 7.09 3.26 -5.27
N GLU A 238 5.89 3.29 -4.71
CA GLU A 238 5.75 3.54 -3.28
C GLU A 238 6.02 2.24 -2.51
N GLN A 239 5.45 1.12 -2.98
CA GLN A 239 5.38 -0.13 -2.23
C GLN A 239 5.10 -1.35 -3.13
N ALA A 240 6.00 -2.33 -3.13
CA ALA A 240 5.76 -3.64 -3.73
C ALA A 240 5.22 -4.65 -2.69
N TYR A 241 4.48 -5.64 -3.17
CA TYR A 241 4.12 -6.82 -2.38
C TYR A 241 5.36 -7.72 -2.21
N PRO A 242 5.93 -7.83 -1.01
CA PRO A 242 7.12 -8.64 -0.80
C PRO A 242 6.77 -10.12 -0.94
N GLN A 243 7.60 -10.89 -1.64
CA GLN A 243 7.40 -12.34 -1.74
C GLN A 243 7.39 -13.03 -0.37
N ALA A 244 8.14 -12.52 0.59
CA ALA A 244 8.15 -13.02 1.97
C ALA A 244 6.74 -13.02 2.60
N VAL A 245 5.88 -12.06 2.26
CA VAL A 245 4.49 -12.01 2.73
C VAL A 245 3.68 -13.15 2.11
N LEU A 246 3.79 -13.35 0.80
CA LEU A 246 3.08 -14.42 0.09
C LEU A 246 3.52 -15.81 0.57
N ILE A 247 4.82 -16.01 0.72
CA ILE A 247 5.41 -17.26 1.24
C ILE A 247 4.88 -17.53 2.65
N TYR A 248 4.98 -16.54 3.54
CA TYR A 248 4.52 -16.67 4.91
C TYR A 248 3.04 -17.05 5.00
N ILE A 249 2.17 -16.35 4.27
CA ILE A 249 0.72 -16.61 4.28
C ILE A 249 0.45 -18.04 3.82
N SER A 250 1.05 -18.48 2.71
CA SER A 250 0.85 -19.85 2.23
C SER A 250 1.33 -20.93 3.21
N LEU A 251 2.46 -20.71 3.88
CA LEU A 251 2.97 -21.65 4.90
C LEU A 251 2.06 -21.70 6.13
N ALA A 252 1.56 -20.54 6.57
CA ALA A 252 0.68 -20.43 7.73
C ALA A 252 -0.70 -21.01 7.46
N GLU A 253 -1.30 -20.74 6.30
CA GLU A 253 -2.57 -21.32 5.88
C GLU A 253 -2.51 -22.84 5.89
N PHE A 254 -1.45 -23.44 5.34
CA PHE A 254 -1.27 -24.89 5.38
C PHE A 254 -1.09 -25.44 6.81
N ALA A 255 -0.35 -24.74 7.66
CA ALA A 255 -0.17 -25.17 9.05
C ALA A 255 -1.48 -25.12 9.87
N VAL A 256 -2.40 -24.22 9.51
CA VAL A 256 -3.72 -24.09 10.14
C VAL A 256 -4.71 -25.10 9.55
N GLN A 257 -4.88 -25.11 8.22
CA GLN A 257 -5.92 -25.89 7.53
C GLN A 257 -5.54 -27.36 7.33
N LYS A 258 -4.25 -27.64 7.07
CA LYS A 258 -3.70 -28.99 6.86
C LYS A 258 -4.42 -29.77 5.76
N ASP A 259 -4.61 -29.15 4.60
CA ASP A 259 -5.33 -29.73 3.47
C ASP A 259 -4.51 -29.70 2.16
N ALA A 260 -5.04 -30.37 1.14
CA ALA A 260 -4.46 -30.40 -0.21
C ALA A 260 -4.31 -29.02 -0.84
N GLU A 261 -5.32 -28.16 -0.66
CA GLU A 261 -5.43 -26.88 -1.37
C GLU A 261 -4.35 -25.91 -0.88
N SER A 262 -4.16 -25.84 0.43
CA SER A 262 -3.12 -25.04 1.06
C SER A 262 -1.71 -25.57 0.76
N LEU A 263 -1.51 -26.89 0.64
CA LEU A 263 -0.23 -27.46 0.17
C LEU A 263 0.09 -27.05 -1.27
N ILE A 264 -0.91 -27.14 -2.16
CA ILE A 264 -0.78 -26.70 -3.56
C ILE A 264 -0.48 -25.20 -3.62
N GLN A 265 -1.06 -24.41 -2.71
CA GLN A 265 -0.81 -22.98 -2.64
C GLN A 265 0.65 -22.68 -2.25
N ILE A 266 1.26 -23.44 -1.33
CA ILE A 266 2.71 -23.32 -1.04
C ILE A 266 3.54 -23.64 -2.29
N MET A 267 3.16 -24.67 -3.05
CA MET A 267 3.87 -25.02 -4.29
C MET A 267 3.82 -23.88 -5.32
N ARG A 268 2.67 -23.18 -5.44
CA ARG A 268 2.51 -22.04 -6.35
C ARG A 268 3.31 -20.82 -5.94
N THR A 269 3.51 -20.60 -4.64
CA THR A 269 4.26 -19.46 -4.11
C THR A 269 5.76 -19.71 -4.04
N ASP A 270 6.25 -20.89 -4.47
CA ASP A 270 7.62 -21.36 -4.21
C ASP A 270 7.96 -21.23 -2.70
N GLY A 271 7.02 -21.59 -1.81
CA GLY A 271 7.17 -21.30 -0.38
C GLY A 271 8.12 -22.22 0.39
N PHE A 272 8.43 -23.40 -0.15
CA PHE A 272 9.42 -24.32 0.41
C PHE A 272 10.83 -24.03 -0.08
N SER A 273 11.82 -24.62 0.59
CA SER A 273 13.23 -24.50 0.23
C SER A 273 13.55 -24.93 -1.21
N LYS A 274 12.78 -25.87 -1.76
CA LYS A 274 12.89 -26.34 -3.15
C LYS A 274 11.66 -25.91 -3.95
N LYS A 275 11.89 -25.40 -5.15
CA LYS A 275 10.82 -24.99 -6.08
C LYS A 275 10.11 -26.19 -6.69
N ALA A 276 8.79 -26.08 -6.82
CA ALA A 276 8.00 -27.05 -7.57
C ALA A 276 8.21 -26.84 -9.08
N GLY A 277 8.34 -27.92 -9.83
CA GLY A 277 8.29 -27.85 -11.30
C GLY A 277 6.92 -27.35 -11.77
N SER A 278 6.88 -26.53 -12.81
CA SER A 278 5.63 -25.96 -13.34
C SER A 278 4.57 -27.00 -13.71
N GLU A 279 5.01 -28.19 -14.12
CA GLU A 279 4.17 -29.34 -14.46
C GLU A 279 3.64 -30.11 -13.23
N LEU A 280 4.26 -29.94 -12.06
CA LEU A 280 3.84 -30.61 -10.82
C LEU A 280 2.61 -29.97 -10.19
N ILE A 281 2.37 -28.67 -10.40
CA ILE A 281 1.20 -27.98 -9.81
C ILE A 281 -0.12 -28.51 -10.39
N PRO A 282 -0.32 -28.54 -11.73
CA PRO A 282 -1.55 -29.12 -12.31
C PRO A 282 -1.68 -30.63 -12.02
N PHE A 283 -0.55 -31.32 -11.86
CA PHE A 283 -0.55 -32.72 -11.49
C PHE A 283 -1.04 -32.92 -10.04
N ALA A 284 -0.47 -32.20 -9.07
CA ALA A 284 -0.85 -32.24 -7.66
C ALA A 284 -2.34 -31.97 -7.45
N GLN A 285 -2.90 -30.97 -8.16
CA GLN A 285 -4.33 -30.65 -8.13
C GLN A 285 -5.24 -31.81 -8.53
N ARG A 286 -4.75 -32.76 -9.33
CA ARG A 286 -5.52 -33.92 -9.78
C ARG A 286 -5.40 -35.13 -8.86
N ILE A 287 -4.30 -35.24 -8.12
CA ILE A 287 -3.95 -36.47 -7.38
C ILE A 287 -4.05 -36.33 -5.86
N LEU A 288 -4.01 -35.11 -5.33
CA LEU A 288 -4.18 -34.86 -3.90
C LEU A 288 -5.68 -34.80 -3.59
N THR A 289 -6.14 -35.67 -2.70
CA THR A 289 -7.50 -35.64 -2.12
C THR A 289 -7.53 -34.99 -0.74
N ASP A 290 -6.40 -35.03 -0.05
CA ASP A 290 -6.09 -34.33 1.20
C ASP A 290 -4.56 -34.08 1.20
N ILE A 291 -3.85 -34.36 2.29
CA ILE A 291 -2.37 -34.40 2.25
C ILE A 291 -1.85 -35.74 1.67
N SER A 292 -2.72 -36.73 1.50
CA SER A 292 -2.38 -38.04 0.94
C SER A 292 -2.56 -38.13 -0.57
N ILE A 293 -1.75 -38.97 -1.21
CA ILE A 293 -1.82 -39.22 -2.65
C ILE A 293 -2.91 -40.26 -2.93
N ASP A 294 -3.87 -39.93 -3.79
CA ASP A 294 -4.83 -40.90 -4.31
C ASP A 294 -4.13 -41.89 -5.26
N THR A 295 -4.01 -43.13 -4.81
CA THR A 295 -3.39 -44.22 -5.57
C THR A 295 -4.33 -44.86 -6.60
N GLY A 296 -5.64 -44.55 -6.56
CA GLY A 296 -6.64 -45.13 -7.46
C GLY A 296 -6.41 -44.79 -8.94
N MET A 297 -5.97 -43.55 -9.25
CA MET A 297 -5.58 -43.18 -10.61
C MET A 297 -4.36 -43.95 -11.11
N TYR A 298 -3.43 -44.32 -10.21
CA TYR A 298 -2.24 -45.09 -10.55
C TYR A 298 -2.58 -46.55 -10.93
N GLU A 299 -3.62 -47.12 -10.31
CA GLU A 299 -4.09 -48.48 -10.64
C GLU A 299 -4.80 -48.55 -12.00
N LEU A 300 -5.59 -47.52 -12.35
CA LEU A 300 -6.33 -47.45 -13.64
C LEU A 300 -5.39 -47.34 -14.86
N ILE A 301 -4.24 -46.70 -14.68
CA ILE A 301 -3.25 -46.43 -15.74
C ILE A 301 -2.37 -47.66 -16.06
N ARG A 302 -2.47 -48.75 -15.27
CA ARG A 302 -1.80 -50.04 -15.56
C ARG A 302 -2.46 -50.86 -16.69
N GLN A 303 -3.55 -50.38 -17.29
CA GLN A 303 -4.19 -51.09 -18.40
C GLN A 303 -3.35 -51.01 -19.70
N PRO A 304 -3.29 -52.10 -20.50
CA PRO A 304 -2.37 -52.23 -21.64
C PRO A 304 -2.54 -51.15 -22.73
N ASP A 305 -3.75 -50.60 -22.87
CA ASP A 305 -4.13 -49.74 -23.99
C ASP A 305 -3.57 -48.30 -23.91
N PHE A 306 -2.94 -47.92 -22.79
CA PHE A 306 -2.48 -46.54 -22.52
C PHE A 306 -0.98 -46.42 -22.13
N GLN A 307 -0.11 -47.35 -22.54
CA GLN A 307 1.30 -47.41 -22.08
C GLN A 307 2.11 -46.09 -22.17
N ASN A 308 2.00 -45.32 -23.26
CA ASN A 308 2.75 -44.05 -23.39
C ASN A 308 2.23 -42.95 -22.44
N GLU A 309 0.92 -42.92 -22.18
CA GLU A 309 0.34 -42.01 -21.20
C GLU A 309 0.66 -42.49 -19.78
N ALA A 310 0.73 -43.81 -19.58
CA ALA A 310 1.14 -44.43 -18.33
C ALA A 310 2.58 -44.10 -17.93
N ASP A 311 3.51 -44.10 -18.88
CA ASP A 311 4.91 -43.76 -18.61
C ASP A 311 5.09 -42.27 -18.31
N LYS A 312 4.38 -41.38 -19.02
CA LYS A 312 4.37 -39.94 -18.71
C LYS A 312 3.80 -39.66 -17.32
N THR A 313 2.67 -40.28 -16.98
CA THR A 313 2.07 -40.12 -15.65
C THR A 313 2.95 -40.72 -14.56
N ARG A 314 3.62 -41.85 -14.81
CA ARG A 314 4.59 -42.44 -13.87
C ARG A 314 5.78 -41.50 -13.63
N ASN A 315 6.31 -40.86 -14.68
CA ASN A 315 7.39 -39.90 -14.54
C ASN A 315 6.96 -38.70 -13.69
N LEU A 316 5.79 -38.11 -13.95
CA LEU A 316 5.25 -37.02 -13.13
C LEU A 316 5.00 -37.44 -11.68
N TYR A 317 4.53 -38.66 -11.46
CA TYR A 317 4.36 -39.22 -10.12
C TYR A 317 5.69 -39.33 -9.38
N ASN A 318 6.72 -39.91 -10.02
CA ASN A 318 8.04 -40.03 -9.42
C ASN A 318 8.65 -38.65 -9.12
N MET A 319 8.53 -37.69 -10.05
CA MET A 319 8.99 -36.31 -9.84
C MET A 319 8.26 -35.62 -8.69
N PHE A 320 6.96 -35.89 -8.53
CA PHE A 320 6.17 -35.34 -7.43
C PHE A 320 6.56 -35.99 -6.10
N ALA A 321 6.75 -37.30 -6.05
CA ALA A 321 7.24 -38.01 -4.86
C ALA A 321 8.64 -37.51 -4.46
N ASP A 322 9.57 -37.40 -5.41
CA ASP A 322 10.92 -36.84 -5.17
C ASP A 322 10.88 -35.38 -4.69
N TYR A 323 9.88 -34.62 -5.14
CA TYR A 323 9.65 -33.26 -4.65
C TYR A 323 9.16 -33.29 -3.19
N LEU A 324 8.11 -34.05 -2.87
CA LEU A 324 7.58 -34.17 -1.51
C LEU A 324 8.65 -34.66 -0.54
N ASP A 325 9.40 -35.71 -0.88
CA ASP A 325 10.50 -36.24 -0.07
C ASP A 325 11.54 -35.16 0.25
N SER A 326 11.83 -34.29 -0.72
CA SER A 326 12.82 -33.22 -0.53
C SER A 326 12.35 -32.06 0.36
N VAL A 327 11.05 -31.90 0.54
CA VAL A 327 10.45 -30.87 1.43
C VAL A 327 9.74 -31.48 2.64
N GLN A 328 9.83 -32.80 2.85
CA GLN A 328 9.09 -33.53 3.87
C GLN A 328 9.33 -32.98 5.28
N ASN A 329 10.58 -32.65 5.61
CA ASN A 329 10.91 -32.04 6.91
C ASN A 329 10.19 -30.70 7.14
N GLU A 330 10.00 -29.91 6.09
CA GLU A 330 9.29 -28.63 6.18
C GLU A 330 7.78 -28.87 6.35
N ILE A 331 7.22 -29.85 5.63
CA ILE A 331 5.83 -30.31 5.79
C ILE A 331 5.59 -30.80 7.22
N ASP A 332 6.45 -31.68 7.74
CA ASP A 332 6.31 -32.25 9.09
C ASP A 332 6.33 -31.18 10.18
N ILE A 333 7.18 -30.15 10.03
CA ILE A 333 7.23 -29.00 10.94
C ILE A 333 5.86 -28.29 10.97
N LEU A 334 5.25 -28.03 9.81
CA LEU A 334 3.95 -27.35 9.75
C LEU A 334 2.81 -28.22 10.30
N LEU A 335 2.81 -29.52 9.97
CA LEU A 335 1.80 -30.46 10.46
C LEU A 335 1.89 -30.71 11.98
N SER A 336 3.07 -30.54 12.58
CA SER A 336 3.29 -30.66 14.02
C SER A 336 2.65 -29.54 14.86
N ALA A 337 2.07 -28.51 14.24
CA ALA A 337 1.35 -27.47 14.96
C ALA A 337 0.09 -28.04 15.64
N GLU A 338 0.01 -27.95 16.97
CA GLU A 338 -1.15 -28.41 17.74
C GLU A 338 -2.26 -27.35 17.85
N ASP A 339 -1.88 -26.08 17.71
CA ASP A 339 -2.76 -24.92 17.86
C ASP A 339 -2.43 -23.83 16.82
N PRO A 340 -3.37 -22.91 16.51
CA PRO A 340 -3.15 -21.89 15.49
C PRO A 340 -1.99 -20.93 15.80
N ALA A 341 -1.69 -20.63 17.06
CA ALA A 341 -0.55 -19.78 17.41
C ALA A 341 0.79 -20.50 17.13
N SER A 342 0.87 -21.80 17.42
CA SER A 342 2.00 -22.64 17.04
C SER A 342 2.14 -22.76 15.52
N ALA A 343 1.04 -22.85 14.78
CA ALA A 343 1.04 -22.86 13.31
C ALA A 343 1.69 -21.60 12.72
N LEU A 344 1.26 -20.41 13.17
CA LEU A 344 1.86 -19.13 12.77
C LEU A 344 3.35 -19.05 13.12
N ARG A 345 3.74 -19.54 14.30
CA ARG A 345 5.15 -19.57 14.76
C ARG A 345 6.02 -20.49 13.91
N TYR A 346 5.52 -21.67 13.55
CA TYR A 346 6.25 -22.64 12.73
C TYR A 346 6.39 -22.15 11.29
N ALA A 347 5.35 -21.57 10.70
CA ALA A 347 5.43 -20.91 9.40
C ALA A 347 6.50 -19.81 9.38
N TYR A 348 6.58 -18.99 10.43
CA TYR A 348 7.63 -17.96 10.55
C TYR A 348 9.03 -18.57 10.66
N THR A 349 9.18 -19.68 11.39
CA THR A 349 10.46 -20.39 11.54
C THR A 349 10.97 -20.92 10.20
N LEU A 350 10.08 -21.40 9.33
CA LEU A 350 10.44 -21.80 7.97
C LEU A 350 10.77 -20.60 7.08
N LEU A 351 9.96 -19.53 7.13
CA LEU A 351 10.24 -18.30 6.40
C LEU A 351 11.65 -17.77 6.68
N GLN A 352 12.09 -17.77 7.95
CA GLN A 352 13.43 -17.28 8.33
C GLN A 352 14.57 -18.05 7.66
N LYS A 353 14.36 -19.32 7.32
CA LYS A 353 15.35 -20.18 6.66
C LYS A 353 15.24 -20.12 5.13
N HIS A 354 14.21 -19.46 4.61
CA HIS A 354 13.92 -19.45 3.19
C HIS A 354 14.98 -18.65 2.40
N PRO A 355 15.47 -19.14 1.23
CA PRO A 355 16.55 -18.49 0.47
C PRO A 355 16.29 -17.02 0.08
N ARG A 356 15.01 -16.62 -0.05
CA ARG A 356 14.60 -15.25 -0.38
C ARG A 356 14.88 -14.24 0.74
N MET A 357 15.10 -14.69 1.97
CA MET A 357 15.41 -13.81 3.10
C MET A 357 16.83 -13.21 3.03
N ASN A 358 17.62 -13.51 2.00
CA ASN A 358 18.89 -12.82 1.76
C ASN A 358 18.72 -11.43 1.13
N ASP A 359 17.54 -11.12 0.57
CA ASP A 359 17.24 -9.82 -0.01
C ASP A 359 16.79 -8.79 1.05
N SER A 360 17.25 -7.54 0.94
CA SER A 360 17.00 -6.51 1.94
C SER A 360 15.51 -6.13 2.05
N ALA A 361 14.76 -6.12 0.95
CA ALA A 361 13.34 -5.80 0.99
C ALA A 361 12.55 -6.95 1.65
N GLN A 362 12.93 -8.21 1.37
CA GLN A 362 12.34 -9.38 2.03
C GLN A 362 12.65 -9.43 3.53
N LEU A 363 13.87 -9.06 3.95
CA LEU A 363 14.22 -8.97 5.38
C LEU A 363 13.39 -7.94 6.14
N LYS A 364 13.14 -6.77 5.53
CA LYS A 364 12.26 -5.75 6.10
C LYS A 364 10.84 -6.28 6.26
N ALA A 365 10.31 -6.98 5.25
CA ALA A 365 9.00 -7.61 5.32
C ALA A 365 8.94 -8.70 6.41
N GLY A 366 9.95 -9.57 6.50
CA GLY A 366 10.03 -10.57 7.57
C GLY A 366 10.10 -9.95 8.98
N THR A 367 10.79 -8.82 9.13
CA THR A 367 10.82 -8.09 10.40
C THR A 367 9.44 -7.53 10.75
N ALA A 368 8.71 -6.98 9.79
CA ALA A 368 7.34 -6.53 9.99
C ALA A 368 6.39 -7.68 10.40
N ILE A 369 6.51 -8.84 9.74
CA ILE A 369 5.78 -10.06 10.12
C ILE A 369 6.10 -10.44 11.57
N ARG A 370 7.38 -10.44 11.96
CA ARG A 370 7.80 -10.73 13.34
C ARG A 370 7.14 -9.80 14.36
N THR A 371 7.10 -8.50 14.06
CA THR A 371 6.47 -7.50 14.93
C THR A 371 4.98 -7.80 15.10
N ILE A 372 4.26 -8.07 14.01
CA ILE A 372 2.84 -8.46 14.05
C ILE A 372 2.65 -9.69 14.94
N LEU A 373 3.43 -10.74 14.72
CA LEU A 373 3.34 -11.96 15.51
C LEU A 373 3.64 -11.73 16.99
N SER A 374 4.67 -10.93 17.31
CA SER A 374 5.03 -10.65 18.71
C SER A 374 3.92 -9.94 19.49
N GLN A 375 3.10 -9.13 18.82
CA GLN A 375 1.98 -8.41 19.43
C GLN A 375 0.67 -9.20 19.43
N THR A 376 0.52 -10.21 18.57
CA THR A 376 -0.77 -10.89 18.34
C THR A 376 -0.83 -12.31 18.87
N LEU A 377 0.29 -13.04 18.91
CA LEU A 377 0.31 -14.48 19.21
C LEU A 377 -0.35 -14.83 20.56
N ALA A 378 -0.25 -13.97 21.57
CA ALA A 378 -0.89 -14.19 22.87
C ALA A 378 -2.43 -14.17 22.83
N TYR A 379 -3.02 -13.62 21.76
CA TYR A 379 -4.45 -13.48 21.55
C TYR A 379 -5.02 -14.48 20.55
N VAL A 380 -4.18 -15.34 19.95
CA VAL A 380 -4.61 -16.34 18.97
C VAL A 380 -5.01 -17.63 19.67
N HIS A 381 -6.30 -17.96 19.63
CA HIS A 381 -6.86 -19.14 20.28
C HIS A 381 -7.59 -20.09 19.31
N ASN A 382 -8.06 -19.57 18.19
CA ASN A 382 -8.80 -20.33 17.17
C ASN A 382 -8.40 -19.89 15.74
N GLU A 383 -8.99 -20.53 14.73
CA GLU A 383 -8.71 -20.23 13.32
C GLU A 383 -9.15 -18.83 12.89
N GLU A 384 -10.27 -18.31 13.41
CA GLU A 384 -10.73 -16.94 13.11
C GLU A 384 -9.70 -15.89 13.60
N ASP A 385 -9.07 -16.14 14.75
CA ASP A 385 -8.00 -15.29 15.27
C ASP A 385 -6.77 -15.33 14.37
N ALA A 386 -6.43 -16.52 13.84
CA ALA A 386 -5.32 -16.68 12.92
C ALA A 386 -5.59 -15.98 11.58
N ASP A 387 -6.80 -16.11 11.02
CA ASP A 387 -7.23 -15.41 9.81
C ASP A 387 -7.14 -13.89 9.96
N LEU A 388 -7.51 -13.37 11.13
CA LEU A 388 -7.36 -11.96 11.45
C LEU A 388 -5.88 -11.53 11.41
N VAL A 389 -4.97 -12.31 12.00
CA VAL A 389 -3.52 -12.04 11.94
C VAL A 389 -2.99 -12.12 10.51
N LEU A 390 -3.40 -13.13 9.73
CA LEU A 390 -3.01 -13.26 8.32
C LEU A 390 -3.49 -12.07 7.49
N SER A 391 -4.70 -11.56 7.76
CA SER A 391 -5.19 -10.34 7.13
C SER A 391 -4.31 -9.12 7.46
N MET A 392 -3.80 -8.99 8.68
CA MET A 392 -2.86 -7.92 9.06
C MET A 392 -1.54 -8.05 8.28
N ILE A 393 -1.03 -9.27 8.15
CA ILE A 393 0.21 -9.57 7.43
C ILE A 393 0.06 -9.34 5.92
N SER A 394 -1.12 -9.62 5.36
CA SER A 394 -1.42 -9.37 3.94
C SER A 394 -1.31 -7.88 3.56
N ASN A 395 -1.37 -6.99 4.56
CA ASN A 395 -1.21 -5.54 4.40
C ASN A 395 0.24 -5.06 4.56
N VAL A 396 1.19 -5.96 4.84
CA VAL A 396 2.62 -5.62 4.85
C VAL A 396 3.07 -5.30 3.43
N ARG A 397 3.81 -4.22 3.33
CA ARG A 397 4.36 -3.70 2.08
C ARG A 397 5.83 -3.39 2.30
N ALA A 398 6.66 -3.54 1.26
CA ALA A 398 8.04 -3.08 1.31
C ALA A 398 8.24 -1.99 0.27
N ALA A 399 9.00 -0.97 0.64
CA ALA A 399 9.49 0.01 -0.33
C ALA A 399 10.32 -0.73 -1.39
N SER A 400 9.88 -0.64 -2.64
CA SER A 400 10.68 -0.96 -3.82
C SER A 400 11.02 0.34 -4.49
N GLY A 401 12.29 0.52 -4.79
CA GLY A 401 12.78 1.73 -5.41
C GLY A 401 14.27 1.51 -5.61
N THR A 402 14.66 1.36 -6.87
CA THR A 402 16.04 1.57 -7.27
C THR A 402 15.93 2.58 -8.38
N LEU A 403 16.59 3.73 -8.24
CA LEU A 403 16.64 4.72 -9.31
C LEU A 403 17.33 4.08 -10.52
N THR A 404 16.55 3.70 -11.53
CA THR A 404 17.07 3.08 -12.75
C THR A 404 17.54 4.13 -13.77
N THR A 405 16.98 5.34 -13.71
CA THR A 405 17.31 6.45 -14.62
C THR A 405 16.76 7.79 -14.12
N ASP A 406 17.47 8.88 -14.43
CA ASP A 406 17.05 10.27 -14.17
C ASP A 406 16.43 10.96 -15.40
N PHE A 407 16.29 10.25 -16.54
CA PHE A 407 15.77 10.83 -17.77
C PHE A 407 14.27 11.12 -17.69
N CYS A 408 13.45 10.10 -17.47
CA CYS A 408 12.00 10.25 -17.37
C CYS A 408 11.49 9.70 -16.04
N THR A 409 11.00 10.57 -15.16
CA THR A 409 10.38 10.17 -13.89
C THR A 409 8.87 10.08 -14.07
N ILE A 410 8.29 8.92 -13.79
CA ILE A 410 6.82 8.72 -13.82
C ILE A 410 6.29 8.78 -12.39
N THR A 411 5.28 9.61 -12.18
CA THR A 411 4.66 9.84 -10.89
C THR A 411 3.15 10.00 -11.03
N ASP A 412 2.47 10.32 -9.93
CA ASP A 412 1.04 10.62 -9.87
C ASP A 412 0.79 11.94 -9.12
N LEU A 413 -0.49 12.28 -8.91
CA LEU A 413 -0.91 13.54 -8.28
C LEU A 413 -0.41 13.71 -6.84
N THR A 414 -0.18 12.61 -6.12
CA THR A 414 0.14 12.60 -4.69
C THR A 414 1.62 12.36 -4.41
N HIS A 415 2.45 12.27 -5.46
CA HIS A 415 3.88 12.00 -5.35
C HIS A 415 4.72 13.12 -5.99
N PRO A 416 4.91 14.26 -5.30
CA PRO A 416 5.73 15.34 -5.81
C PRO A 416 7.16 14.94 -6.19
N VAL A 417 7.61 15.44 -7.34
CA VAL A 417 8.94 15.20 -7.91
C VAL A 417 9.71 16.49 -8.16
N ASP A 418 11.03 16.38 -8.30
CA ASP A 418 11.88 17.52 -8.65
C ASP A 418 11.54 18.00 -10.06
N ALA A 419 11.64 19.32 -10.28
CA ALA A 419 11.30 19.88 -11.57
C ALA A 419 12.26 19.41 -12.68
N LYS A 420 11.68 19.21 -13.86
CA LYS A 420 12.42 18.91 -15.11
C LYS A 420 12.13 20.01 -16.14
N GLU A 421 12.71 19.91 -17.34
CA GLU A 421 12.43 20.90 -18.39
C GLU A 421 10.96 20.86 -18.82
N VAL A 422 10.41 19.65 -18.97
CA VAL A 422 9.03 19.42 -19.41
C VAL A 422 8.33 18.47 -18.44
N THR A 423 7.09 18.78 -18.09
CA THR A 423 6.19 17.85 -17.40
C THR A 423 4.96 17.60 -18.25
N TYR A 424 4.65 16.33 -18.50
CA TYR A 424 3.40 15.91 -19.11
C TYR A 424 2.44 15.44 -18.02
N ILE A 425 1.23 16.00 -17.98
CA ILE A 425 0.16 15.60 -17.09
C ILE A 425 -0.90 14.90 -17.93
N LEU A 426 -1.00 13.58 -17.79
CA LEU A 426 -1.79 12.73 -18.66
C LEU A 426 -3.11 12.29 -18.01
N GLY A 427 -4.14 12.18 -18.84
CA GLY A 427 -5.46 11.69 -18.48
C GLY A 427 -6.30 12.70 -17.72
N CYS A 428 -6.14 14.00 -17.95
CA CYS A 428 -6.84 15.10 -17.29
C CYS A 428 -8.36 15.17 -17.56
N SER A 429 -9.08 14.10 -17.24
CA SER A 429 -10.52 13.98 -17.35
C SER A 429 -11.23 14.41 -16.06
N ALA A 430 -12.51 14.74 -16.14
CA ALA A 430 -13.36 15.04 -14.99
C ALA A 430 -13.47 13.88 -13.98
N ARG A 431 -13.10 12.65 -14.37
CA ARG A 431 -13.11 11.47 -13.50
C ARG A 431 -11.81 11.32 -12.68
N SER A 432 -10.68 11.74 -13.24
CA SER A 432 -9.34 11.42 -12.73
C SER A 432 -8.60 12.64 -12.19
N TYR A 433 -8.94 13.85 -12.63
CA TYR A 433 -8.42 15.10 -12.09
C TYR A 433 -9.56 15.94 -11.52
N PRO A 434 -9.44 16.49 -10.30
CA PRO A 434 -8.26 16.47 -9.42
C PRO A 434 -8.06 15.16 -8.65
N GLY A 435 -8.94 14.16 -8.80
CA GLY A 435 -8.73 12.84 -8.19
C GLY A 435 -8.88 12.82 -6.67
N ILE A 436 -9.75 13.69 -6.12
CA ILE A 436 -9.95 13.82 -4.68
C ILE A 436 -10.62 12.56 -4.12
N PRO A 437 -10.05 11.93 -3.08
CA PRO A 437 -10.65 10.77 -2.44
C PRO A 437 -12.00 11.11 -1.79
N VAL A 438 -13.04 10.38 -2.21
CA VAL A 438 -14.38 10.41 -1.62
C VAL A 438 -14.54 9.20 -0.71
N ARG A 439 -15.09 9.39 0.50
CA ARG A 439 -15.35 8.29 1.43
C ARG A 439 -16.47 7.39 0.92
N LYS A 440 -16.30 6.09 1.12
CA LYS A 440 -17.23 5.02 0.75
C LYS A 440 -17.26 4.00 1.88
N GLY A 441 -18.18 3.03 1.80
CA GLY A 441 -18.30 1.97 2.80
C GLY A 441 -19.22 2.37 3.95
N LEU A 442 -18.89 1.93 5.16
CA LEU A 442 -19.69 2.19 6.37
C LEU A 442 -19.70 3.66 6.77
N PHE A 443 -18.58 4.35 6.50
CA PHE A 443 -18.35 5.74 6.87
C PHE A 443 -18.19 6.61 5.63
N ASP A 444 -19.24 6.62 4.81
CA ASP A 444 -19.31 7.42 3.59
C ASP A 444 -19.44 8.94 3.86
N GLU A 445 -19.54 9.72 2.80
CA GLU A 445 -19.71 11.18 2.91
C GLU A 445 -21.03 11.58 3.59
N ILE A 446 -22.09 10.78 3.46
CA ILE A 446 -23.39 11.07 4.08
C ILE A 446 -23.27 10.89 5.60
N TYR A 447 -22.64 9.81 6.04
CA TYR A 447 -22.41 9.54 7.45
C TYR A 447 -21.48 10.58 8.08
N THR A 448 -20.33 10.85 7.46
CA THR A 448 -19.33 11.78 8.03
C THR A 448 -19.79 13.23 8.03
N ALA A 449 -20.64 13.66 7.08
CA ALA A 449 -21.22 15.00 7.07
C ALA A 449 -22.10 15.30 8.30
N LYS A 450 -22.61 14.27 8.99
CA LYS A 450 -23.39 14.42 10.23
C LYS A 450 -22.51 14.65 11.48
N ILE A 451 -21.19 14.45 11.38
CA ILE A 451 -20.26 14.61 12.50
C ILE A 451 -19.59 15.98 12.42
N SER A 452 -20.03 16.92 13.25
CA SER A 452 -19.61 18.33 13.17
C SER A 452 -18.10 18.58 13.36
N ALA A 453 -17.40 17.75 14.12
CA ALA A 453 -15.96 17.87 14.33
C ALA A 453 -15.12 17.16 13.26
N PHE A 454 -15.75 16.38 12.37
CA PHE A 454 -15.07 15.73 11.28
C PHE A 454 -14.85 16.73 10.13
N PRO A 455 -13.69 16.74 9.46
CA PRO A 455 -13.41 17.65 8.36
C PRO A 455 -14.39 17.45 7.20
N SER A 456 -15.01 18.54 6.73
CA SER A 456 -15.99 18.49 5.64
C SER A 456 -15.34 18.10 4.31
N LEU A 457 -16.16 17.64 3.36
CA LEU A 457 -15.69 17.37 1.99
C LEU A 457 -15.09 18.62 1.35
N GLU A 458 -15.70 19.79 1.56
CA GLU A 458 -15.22 21.07 1.05
C GLU A 458 -13.83 21.42 1.61
N GLU A 459 -13.63 21.27 2.92
CA GLU A 459 -12.34 21.55 3.53
C GLU A 459 -11.25 20.59 3.03
N ARG A 460 -11.56 19.29 2.94
CA ARG A 460 -10.64 18.30 2.38
C ARG A 460 -10.32 18.59 0.92
N HIS A 461 -11.31 19.04 0.15
CA HIS A 461 -11.16 19.44 -1.24
C HIS A 461 -10.22 20.64 -1.38
N GLU A 462 -10.45 21.72 -0.62
CA GLU A 462 -9.59 22.91 -0.63
C GLU A 462 -8.14 22.57 -0.25
N SER A 463 -7.96 21.77 0.80
CA SER A 463 -6.64 21.31 1.24
C SER A 463 -5.93 20.48 0.16
N TYR A 464 -6.63 19.53 -0.46
CA TYR A 464 -6.09 18.71 -1.55
C TYR A 464 -5.69 19.57 -2.77
N MET A 465 -6.57 20.48 -3.19
CA MET A 465 -6.31 21.40 -4.31
C MET A 465 -5.12 22.33 -4.06
N LYS A 466 -4.96 22.82 -2.82
CA LYS A 466 -3.79 23.61 -2.43
C LYS A 466 -2.50 22.81 -2.59
N GLN A 467 -2.51 21.52 -2.25
CA GLN A 467 -1.36 20.64 -2.39
C GLN A 467 -0.98 20.40 -3.86
N LEU A 468 -1.96 20.22 -4.76
CA LEU A 468 -1.73 20.05 -6.21
C LEU A 468 -0.99 21.23 -6.89
N SER A 469 -0.84 22.37 -6.20
CA SER A 469 -0.02 23.48 -6.69
C SER A 469 1.42 23.08 -7.02
N TRP A 470 1.95 22.01 -6.41
CA TRP A 470 3.28 21.48 -6.71
C TRP A 470 3.47 21.13 -8.19
N ILE A 471 2.40 20.68 -8.88
CA ILE A 471 2.42 20.32 -10.30
C ILE A 471 2.87 21.52 -11.15
N ARG A 472 2.44 22.74 -10.77
CA ARG A 472 2.80 23.96 -11.49
C ARG A 472 4.27 24.34 -11.38
N SER A 473 4.96 23.78 -10.39
CA SER A 473 6.39 23.95 -10.18
C SER A 473 7.22 22.75 -10.63
N SER A 474 6.59 21.74 -11.25
CA SER A 474 7.25 20.49 -11.65
C SER A 474 8.00 20.58 -12.98
N GLY A 475 7.87 21.68 -13.73
CA GLY A 475 8.66 21.89 -14.93
C GLY A 475 8.43 23.25 -15.59
N ARG A 476 9.37 23.67 -16.45
CA ARG A 476 9.28 24.95 -17.19
C ARG A 476 8.13 24.93 -18.19
N THR A 477 7.95 23.82 -18.88
CA THR A 477 6.84 23.60 -19.80
C THR A 477 5.91 22.52 -19.24
N LEU A 478 4.63 22.86 -19.09
CA LEU A 478 3.60 21.92 -18.65
C LEU A 478 2.68 21.58 -19.82
N ILE A 479 2.50 20.29 -20.09
CA ILE A 479 1.59 19.78 -21.12
C ILE A 479 0.50 18.99 -20.42
N TRP A 480 -0.67 19.59 -20.34
CA TRP A 480 -1.89 18.95 -19.85
C TRP A 480 -2.58 18.26 -21.01
N SER A 481 -2.92 16.99 -20.86
CA SER A 481 -3.65 16.26 -21.89
C SER A 481 -4.72 15.36 -21.32
N TYR A 482 -5.71 15.06 -22.16
CA TYR A 482 -6.76 14.08 -21.87
C TYR A 482 -7.13 13.32 -23.15
N ALA A 483 -7.66 12.11 -22.96
CA ALA A 483 -8.30 11.35 -24.03
C ALA A 483 -9.75 11.81 -24.21
N THR A 484 -10.25 11.89 -25.44
CA THR A 484 -11.66 12.21 -25.73
C THR A 484 -12.56 10.98 -25.66
N ASN A 485 -12.01 9.77 -25.82
CA ASN A 485 -12.76 8.53 -25.75
C ASN A 485 -12.07 7.46 -24.90
N ASP A 486 -12.88 6.66 -24.19
CA ASP A 486 -12.41 5.44 -23.55
C ASP A 486 -12.24 4.29 -24.57
N TYR A 487 -11.70 3.15 -24.13
CA TYR A 487 -11.51 1.97 -24.98
C TYR A 487 -12.83 1.36 -25.52
N GLN A 488 -13.98 1.75 -24.97
CA GLN A 488 -15.30 1.35 -25.43
C GLN A 488 -15.94 2.40 -26.37
N GLY A 489 -15.23 3.49 -26.68
CA GLY A 489 -15.71 4.58 -27.52
C GLY A 489 -16.60 5.59 -26.80
N ARG A 490 -16.75 5.51 -25.48
CA ARG A 490 -17.55 6.48 -24.70
C ARG A 490 -16.78 7.78 -24.56
N ASN A 491 -17.50 8.90 -24.63
CA ASN A 491 -16.89 10.22 -24.44
C ASN A 491 -16.32 10.39 -23.04
N ILE A 492 -15.16 11.03 -22.98
CA ILE A 492 -14.49 11.45 -21.75
C ILE A 492 -14.48 12.98 -21.75
N GLU A 493 -15.08 13.55 -20.73
CA GLU A 493 -15.07 15.00 -20.52
C GLU A 493 -13.76 15.44 -19.85
N PRO A 494 -13.16 16.56 -20.29
CA PRO A 494 -11.98 17.12 -19.64
C PRO A 494 -12.33 17.65 -18.24
N ALA A 495 -11.33 17.70 -17.36
CA ALA A 495 -11.52 18.26 -16.03
C ALA A 495 -11.87 19.75 -16.07
N PHE A 496 -12.86 20.16 -15.28
CA PHE A 496 -13.35 21.54 -15.23
C PHE A 496 -12.26 22.52 -14.78
N GLU A 497 -11.46 22.15 -13.80
CA GLU A 497 -10.39 22.97 -13.23
C GLU A 497 -9.31 23.30 -14.27
N ILE A 498 -9.12 22.41 -15.24
CA ILE A 498 -8.13 22.58 -16.30
C ILE A 498 -8.73 23.40 -17.44
N THR A 499 -9.96 23.09 -17.87
CA THR A 499 -10.63 23.84 -18.94
C THR A 499 -10.98 25.27 -18.55
N ASN A 500 -11.44 25.51 -17.32
CA ASN A 500 -11.69 26.86 -16.83
C ASN A 500 -10.41 27.71 -16.83
N ARG A 501 -9.26 27.09 -16.52
CA ARG A 501 -7.97 27.78 -16.45
C ARG A 501 -7.28 27.95 -17.80
N LEU A 502 -7.28 26.93 -18.65
CA LEU A 502 -6.50 26.86 -19.90
C LEU A 502 -7.35 26.88 -21.18
N GLY A 503 -8.66 26.71 -21.07
CA GLY A 503 -9.60 26.73 -22.20
C GLY A 503 -10.08 28.14 -22.59
N SER A 504 -9.66 29.18 -21.86
CA SER A 504 -9.97 30.59 -22.14
C SER A 504 -8.89 31.28 -23.01
N THR A 505 -7.97 30.50 -23.59
CA THR A 505 -6.90 30.94 -24.51
C THR A 505 -6.97 30.13 -25.78
#